data_AF-A0A9X4GP53-F1
#
_entry.id   AF-A0A9X4GP53-F1
#
_cell.length_a   1.000
_cell.length_b   1.000
_cell.length_c   1.000
_cell.angle_alpha   90.00
_cell.angle_beta   90.00
_cell.angle_gamma   90.00
#
_symmetry.space_group_name_H-M   'P 1'
#
loop_
_entity.id
_entity.type
_entity.pdbx_description
1 polymer ?
#
loop_
_entity_poly.entity_id
_entity_poly.type
_entity_poly.pdbx_seq_one_letter_code
_entity_poly.pdbx_strand_id
1 'polypeptide(L)'
;MNIVGVTACTVGIAHTYIAQKKIEIAAKKAGHNVKIETQGTIGIENDLTADEIAQADIVLLAADVKVSGEERFAGKKVVRVPTEMAVKSPNKLIEKLSELVNS
;
A
#
# COMPACT_ATOMS: atom_id res chain seq x y z
N MET A 1 9.84 8.48 -5.81
CA MET A 1 10.04 7.39 -4.85
C MET A 1 9.28 6.15 -5.31
N ASN A 2 9.76 4.99 -4.89
CA ASN A 2 9.12 3.70 -5.08
C ASN A 2 8.32 3.35 -3.84
N ILE A 3 7.01 3.22 -4.01
CA ILE A 3 6.06 2.87 -2.96
C ILE A 3 5.61 1.45 -3.22
N VAL A 4 5.78 0.57 -2.25
CA VAL A 4 5.09 -0.72 -2.26
C VAL A 4 4.03 -0.73 -1.18
N GLY A 5 3.00 -1.54 -1.32
CA GLY A 5 1.99 -1.63 -0.29
C GLY A 5 1.08 -2.81 -0.40
N VAL A 6 0.30 -3.02 0.64
CA VAL A 6 -0.70 -4.08 0.72
C VAL A 6 -2.03 -3.48 1.10
N THR A 7 -3.09 -3.84 0.38
CA THR A 7 -4.47 -3.54 0.78
C THR A 7 -5.19 -4.81 1.22
N ALA A 8 -5.89 -4.76 2.35
CA ALA A 8 -6.67 -5.89 2.84
C ALA A 8 -7.84 -5.44 3.71
N CYS A 9 -9.08 -5.70 3.25
CA CYS A 9 -10.29 -5.29 3.94
C CYS A 9 -11.14 -6.50 4.36
N THR A 10 -11.64 -6.51 5.59
CA THR A 10 -12.58 -7.54 6.10
C THR A 10 -13.91 -7.55 5.35
N VAL A 11 -14.33 -6.39 4.82
CA VAL A 11 -15.67 -6.17 4.24
C VAL A 11 -15.82 -6.86 2.89
N GLY A 12 -14.71 -7.11 2.19
CA GLY A 12 -14.70 -7.80 0.91
C GLY A 12 -13.77 -7.16 -0.12
N ILE A 13 -13.61 -7.84 -1.25
CA ILE A 13 -12.57 -7.51 -2.23
C ILE A 13 -12.81 -6.20 -3.00
N ALA A 14 -14.07 -5.76 -3.09
CA ALA A 14 -14.41 -4.51 -3.78
C ALA A 14 -13.68 -3.31 -3.15
N HIS A 15 -13.71 -3.19 -1.82
CA HIS A 15 -13.00 -2.11 -1.13
C HIS A 15 -11.47 -2.23 -1.25
N THR A 16 -10.96 -3.46 -1.25
CA THR A 16 -9.53 -3.75 -1.47
C THR A 16 -9.04 -3.20 -2.82
N TYR A 17 -9.76 -3.49 -3.92
CA TYR A 17 -9.42 -2.96 -5.24
C TYR A 17 -9.66 -1.45 -5.38
N ILE A 18 -10.71 -0.91 -4.75
CA ILE A 18 -10.96 0.53 -4.78
C ILE A 18 -9.81 1.29 -4.08
N ALA A 19 -9.35 0.78 -2.93
CA ALA A 19 -8.21 1.35 -2.23
C ALA A 19 -6.94 1.27 -3.09
N GLN A 20 -6.66 0.09 -3.67
CA GLN A 20 -5.54 -0.13 -4.59
C GLN A 20 -5.53 0.91 -5.72
N LYS A 21 -6.61 1.00 -6.51
CA LYS A 21 -6.71 1.94 -7.63
C LYS A 21 -6.55 3.39 -7.19
N LYS A 22 -7.14 3.77 -6.06
CA LYS A 22 -7.05 5.15 -5.56
C LYS A 22 -5.63 5.53 -5.14
N ILE A 23 -4.93 4.62 -4.47
CA ILE A 23 -3.52 4.79 -4.12
C ILE A 23 -2.69 4.90 -5.40
N GLU A 24 -2.89 3.99 -6.36
CA GLU A 24 -2.14 3.99 -7.63
C GLU A 24 -2.31 5.29 -8.41
N ILE A 25 -3.55 5.78 -8.53
CA ILE A 25 -3.86 7.05 -9.20
C ILE A 25 -3.21 8.23 -8.46
N ALA A 26 -3.30 8.28 -7.13
CA ALA A 26 -2.74 9.37 -6.35
C ALA A 26 -1.20 9.41 -6.42
N ALA A 27 -0.53 8.26 -6.32
CA ALA A 27 0.91 8.17 -6.44
C ALA A 27 1.38 8.50 -7.85
N LYS A 28 0.69 8.03 -8.89
CA LYS A 28 0.99 8.41 -10.28
C LYS A 28 0.81 9.91 -10.52
N LYS A 29 -0.23 10.53 -9.94
CA LYS A 29 -0.43 11.99 -9.98
C LYS A 29 0.71 12.76 -9.30
N ALA A 30 1.27 12.22 -8.23
CA ALA A 30 2.42 12.78 -7.53
C ALA A 30 3.77 12.48 -8.23
N GLY A 31 3.77 11.74 -9.36
CA GLY A 31 5.00 11.35 -10.07
C GLY A 31 5.80 10.27 -9.35
N HIS A 32 5.14 9.41 -8.57
CA HIS A 32 5.77 8.31 -7.84
C HIS A 32 5.41 6.97 -8.47
N ASN A 33 6.33 6.00 -8.35
CA ASN A 33 6.08 4.64 -8.77
C ASN A 33 5.46 3.87 -7.60
N VAL A 34 4.45 3.06 -7.88
CA VAL A 34 3.61 2.45 -6.86
C VAL A 34 3.19 1.05 -7.27
N LYS A 35 3.30 0.11 -6.34
CA LYS A 35 2.85 -1.26 -6.50
C LYS A 35 2.06 -1.67 -5.27
N ILE A 36 0.82 -2.11 -5.47
CA ILE A 36 -0.07 -2.50 -4.39
C ILE A 36 -0.50 -3.95 -4.58
N GLU A 37 -0.16 -4.78 -3.61
CA GLU A 37 -0.67 -6.14 -3.45
C GLU A 37 -2.03 -6.10 -2.77
N THR A 38 -2.94 -6.94 -3.23
CA THR A 38 -4.30 -7.05 -2.68
C THR A 38 -4.45 -8.38 -1.99
N GLN A 39 -4.77 -8.38 -0.70
CA GLN A 39 -5.08 -9.59 0.06
C GLN A 39 -6.57 -9.60 0.41
N GLY A 40 -7.30 -10.57 -0.12
CA GLY A 40 -8.73 -10.72 0.09
C GLY A 40 -9.13 -12.14 0.41
N THR A 41 -10.44 -12.39 0.48
CA THR A 41 -11.01 -13.73 0.73
C THR A 41 -10.70 -14.73 -0.36
N ILE A 42 -10.40 -14.27 -1.58
CA ILE A 42 -10.01 -15.12 -2.71
C ILE A 42 -8.49 -15.42 -2.75
N GLY A 43 -7.70 -14.81 -1.87
CA GLY A 43 -6.25 -14.94 -1.82
C GLY A 43 -5.48 -13.64 -2.04
N ILE A 44 -4.20 -13.79 -2.35
CA ILE A 44 -3.26 -12.71 -2.65
C ILE A 44 -3.19 -12.51 -4.16
N GLU A 45 -3.33 -11.28 -4.60
CA GLU A 45 -3.13 -10.87 -5.99
C GLU A 45 -2.16 -9.69 -6.05
N ASN A 46 -1.48 -9.54 -7.20
CA ASN A 46 -0.42 -8.56 -7.37
C ASN A 46 0.70 -8.70 -6.32
N ASP A 47 1.06 -9.95 -5.97
CA ASP A 47 2.09 -10.25 -4.97
C ASP A 47 3.36 -9.42 -5.22
N LEU A 48 3.83 -8.75 -4.18
CA LEU A 48 5.04 -7.94 -4.23
C LEU A 48 6.24 -8.87 -4.33
N THR A 49 7.11 -8.65 -5.31
CA THR A 49 8.35 -9.43 -5.37
C THR A 49 9.38 -8.93 -4.35
N ALA A 50 10.34 -9.77 -3.97
CA ALA A 50 11.42 -9.37 -3.08
C ALA A 50 12.24 -8.19 -3.63
N ASP A 51 12.43 -8.12 -4.96
CA ASP A 51 13.11 -7.01 -5.62
C ASP A 51 12.33 -5.69 -5.50
N GLU A 52 11.01 -5.72 -5.73
CA GLU A 52 10.17 -4.53 -5.56
C GLU A 52 10.19 -4.02 -4.11
N ILE A 53 10.16 -4.93 -3.14
CA ILE A 53 10.27 -4.56 -1.72
C ILE A 53 11.66 -3.99 -1.41
N ALA A 54 12.72 -4.55 -1.97
CA ALA A 54 14.08 -4.08 -1.79
C ALA A 54 14.29 -2.68 -2.40
N GLN A 55 13.69 -2.41 -3.56
CA GLN A 55 13.73 -1.11 -4.25
C GLN A 55 12.78 -0.07 -3.65
N ALA A 56 11.85 -0.48 -2.79
CA ALA A 56 10.90 0.41 -2.14
C ALA A 56 11.59 1.33 -1.14
N ASP A 57 11.27 2.61 -1.22
CA ASP A 57 11.62 3.63 -0.24
C ASP A 57 10.72 3.52 1.00
N ILE A 58 9.46 3.16 0.79
CA ILE A 58 8.43 3.06 1.83
C ILE A 58 7.40 1.98 1.51
N VAL A 59 6.90 1.34 2.57
CA VAL A 59 5.87 0.31 2.52
C VAL A 59 4.58 0.85 3.13
N LEU A 60 3.48 0.81 2.38
CA LEU A 60 2.15 1.22 2.81
C LEU A 60 1.27 0.00 3.10
N LEU A 61 0.87 -0.21 4.34
CA LEU A 61 -0.11 -1.23 4.72
C LEU A 61 -1.48 -0.58 4.93
N ALA A 62 -2.30 -0.58 3.90
CA ALA A 62 -3.67 -0.06 3.90
C ALA A 62 -4.66 -1.20 4.18
N ALA A 63 -4.69 -1.68 5.43
CA ALA A 63 -5.41 -2.88 5.79
C ALA A 63 -6.14 -2.77 7.14
N ASP A 64 -7.37 -3.28 7.18
CA ASP A 64 -8.17 -3.41 8.41
C ASP A 64 -7.96 -4.78 9.09
N VAL A 65 -7.29 -5.72 8.41
CA VAL A 65 -6.90 -7.04 8.93
C VAL A 65 -5.39 -7.15 9.09
N LYS A 66 -4.95 -8.27 9.67
CA LYS A 66 -3.54 -8.66 9.66
C LYS A 66 -3.12 -8.98 8.22
N VAL A 67 -1.98 -8.44 7.82
CA VAL A 67 -1.42 -8.68 6.48
C VAL A 67 -0.54 -9.92 6.55
N SER A 68 -0.69 -10.82 5.59
CA SER A 68 0.18 -11.99 5.46
C SER A 68 1.52 -11.58 4.89
N GLY A 69 2.62 -12.12 5.42
CA GLY A 69 3.96 -11.82 4.92
C GLY A 69 4.51 -10.46 5.36
N GLU A 70 3.98 -9.84 6.44
CA GLU A 70 4.51 -8.58 6.99
C GLU A 70 6.01 -8.65 7.33
N GLU A 71 6.52 -9.84 7.64
CA GLU A 71 7.94 -10.11 7.89
C GLU A 71 8.86 -9.73 6.71
N ARG A 72 8.34 -9.76 5.48
CA ARG A 72 9.07 -9.38 4.26
C ARG A 72 9.42 -7.89 4.24
N PHE A 73 8.69 -7.08 5.00
CA PHE A 73 8.90 -5.64 5.12
C PHE A 73 9.77 -5.26 6.34
N ALA A 74 10.30 -6.25 7.07
CA ALA A 74 11.17 -6.00 8.22
C ALA A 74 12.39 -5.17 7.81
N GLY A 75 12.67 -4.10 8.56
CA GLY A 75 13.76 -3.17 8.28
C GLY A 75 13.44 -2.07 7.25
N LYS A 76 12.26 -2.07 6.64
CA LYS A 76 11.77 -0.97 5.79
C LYS A 76 10.95 0.03 6.59
N LYS A 77 10.80 1.26 6.07
CA LYS A 77 9.84 2.25 6.60
C LYS A 77 8.42 1.75 6.28
N VAL A 78 7.71 1.23 7.29
CA VAL A 78 6.34 0.71 7.13
C VAL A 78 5.33 1.68 7.74
N VAL A 79 4.30 2.04 6.97
CA VAL A 79 3.20 2.91 7.40
C VAL A 79 1.90 2.14 7.30
N ARG A 80 1.24 1.94 8.44
CA ARG A 80 -0.06 1.27 8.50
C ARG A 80 -1.20 2.26 8.63
N VAL A 81 -2.22 2.12 7.78
CA VAL A 81 -3.44 2.93 7.80
C VAL A 81 -4.67 2.05 7.57
N PRO A 82 -5.85 2.48 8.05
CA PRO A 82 -7.09 1.79 7.72
C PRO A 82 -7.41 1.91 6.23
N THR A 83 -8.02 0.87 5.65
CA THR A 83 -8.35 0.84 4.21
C THR A 83 -9.26 2.00 3.82
N GLU A 84 -10.13 2.42 4.75
CA GLU A 84 -11.00 3.59 4.56
C GLU A 84 -10.21 4.88 4.26
N MET A 85 -9.06 5.09 4.91
CA MET A 85 -8.25 6.30 4.70
C MET A 85 -7.64 6.32 3.29
N ALA A 86 -7.18 5.17 2.80
CA ALA A 86 -6.73 5.01 1.42
C ALA A 86 -7.84 5.31 0.40
N VAL A 87 -9.10 5.02 0.75
CA VAL A 87 -10.25 5.31 -0.12
C VAL A 87 -10.69 6.78 -0.02
N LYS A 88 -10.76 7.35 1.19
CA LYS A 88 -11.28 8.72 1.40
C LYS A 88 -10.26 9.80 1.06
N SER A 89 -8.97 9.57 1.31
CA SER A 89 -7.93 10.60 1.17
C SER A 89 -6.61 10.03 0.64
N PRO A 90 -6.59 9.43 -0.56
CA PRO A 90 -5.38 8.83 -1.12
C PRO A 90 -4.28 9.86 -1.37
N ASN A 91 -4.60 11.08 -1.83
CA ASN A 91 -3.59 12.11 -2.08
C ASN A 91 -2.84 12.52 -0.81
N LYS A 92 -3.57 12.77 0.29
CA LYS A 92 -2.96 13.09 1.60
C LYS A 92 -2.12 11.94 2.12
N LEU A 93 -2.55 10.70 1.86
CA LEU A 93 -1.78 9.52 2.24
C LEU A 93 -0.44 9.50 1.50
N ILE A 94 -0.43 9.68 0.19
CA ILE A 94 0.81 9.72 -0.62
C ILE A 94 1.72 10.88 -0.19
N GLU A 95 1.16 12.07 0.04
CA GLU A 95 1.92 13.23 0.52
C GLU A 95 2.63 12.91 1.84
N LYS A 96 1.90 12.37 2.81
CA LYS A 96 2.45 11.95 4.10
C LYS A 96 3.55 10.87 3.95
N LEU A 97 3.37 9.91 3.05
CA LEU A 97 4.41 8.91 2.77
C LEU A 97 5.69 9.58 2.23
N SER A 98 5.54 10.58 1.35
CA SER A 98 6.66 11.30 0.75
C SER A 98 7.41 12.11 1.80
N GLU A 99 6.69 12.80 2.70
CA GLU A 99 7.30 13.52 3.83
C GLU A 99 8.11 12.58 4.72
N LEU A 100 7.58 11.39 5.04
CA LEU A 100 8.26 10.39 5.87
C LEU A 100 9.52 9.81 5.21
N VAL A 101 9.57 9.73 3.88
CA VAL A 101 10.77 9.29 3.16
C VAL A 101 11.85 10.36 3.20
N ASN A 102 11.47 11.62 3.01
CA ASN A 102 12.38 12.77 2.95
C ASN A 102 12.82 13.29 4.33
N SER A 103 12.26 12.74 5.42
CA SER A 103 12.63 13.03 6.81
C SER A 103 13.55 11.97 7.40
#